data_AF-A0A7S4UZ84-F1
#
_entry.id   AF-A0A7S4UZ84-F1
#
_cell.length_a   1.000
_cell.length_b   1.000
_cell.length_c   1.000
_cell.angle_alpha   90.00
_cell.angle_beta   90.00
_cell.angle_gamma   90.00
#
_symmetry.space_group_name_H-M   'P 1'
#
loop_
_entity.id
_entity.type
_entity.pdbx_description
1 polymer ?
#
loop_
_entity_poly.entity_id
_entity_poly.type
_entity_poly.pdbx_seq_one_letter_code
_entity_poly.pdbx_strand_id
1 'polypeptide(L)'
;QAPPFSNPRAWPTTPALSPRGCQKRRQAMWVRPRAAAASGCPPRRAAAALLCAAAGARAAEREFVYVLNHSYMGDGGDFFSQWRFWTEKDPTRGVVEYVDSATAVASGLVRATRNAVRMGVDTTTKWDPVSVAGVRTAEDAPGAGRRSVRIQSDATYNSGLFVLSLDHLPTGCGTWPAFWMYGEDRSHMWPTWGEYDIIEGVH
;
A
#
# COMPACT_ATOMS: atom_id res chain seq x y z
N GLN A 1 24.37 -20.44 42.35
CA GLN A 1 23.72 -19.85 43.54
C GLN A 1 23.39 -18.40 43.20
N ALA A 2 22.14 -18.12 42.87
CA ALA A 2 21.61 -16.78 42.67
C ALA A 2 20.73 -16.44 43.88
N PRO A 3 20.82 -15.24 44.48
CA PRO A 3 19.98 -14.89 45.61
C PRO A 3 18.54 -14.57 45.15
N PRO A 4 17.52 -14.90 45.97
CA PRO A 4 16.12 -14.67 45.65
C PRO A 4 15.70 -13.26 46.08
N PHE A 5 14.93 -12.55 45.25
CA PHE A 5 14.13 -11.43 45.73
C PHE A 5 12.67 -11.55 45.29
N SER A 6 11.83 -11.43 46.30
CA SER A 6 10.39 -11.53 46.38
C SER A 6 9.63 -10.43 45.62
N ASN A 7 8.55 -10.85 44.97
CA ASN A 7 7.44 -10.08 44.36
C ASN A 7 6.55 -9.42 45.45
N PRO A 8 5.50 -8.61 45.16
CA PRO A 8 5.20 -7.71 44.03
C PRO A 8 4.93 -6.26 44.51
N ARG A 9 5.13 -5.25 43.65
CA ARG A 9 4.53 -3.91 43.88
C ARG A 9 3.42 -3.70 42.86
N ALA A 10 2.19 -3.77 43.34
CA ALA A 10 0.97 -3.55 42.59
C ALA A 10 0.94 -2.12 42.01
N TRP A 11 0.64 -2.03 40.72
CA TRP A 11 0.30 -0.79 40.05
C TRP A 11 -1.12 -0.36 40.46
N PRO A 12 -1.38 0.92 40.73
CA PRO A 12 -2.75 1.38 40.99
C PRO A 12 -3.60 1.24 39.72
N THR A 13 -4.70 0.50 39.84
CA THR A 13 -5.74 0.35 38.82
C THR A 13 -6.62 1.61 38.79
N THR A 14 -6.53 2.38 37.72
CA THR A 14 -7.47 3.48 37.43
C THR A 14 -8.75 2.91 36.81
N PRO A 15 -9.96 3.38 37.19
CA PRO A 15 -11.21 2.83 36.66
C PRO A 15 -11.39 3.14 35.17
N ALA A 16 -11.94 2.16 34.45
CA ALA A 16 -12.30 2.25 33.05
C ALA A 16 -13.33 3.38 32.79
N LEU A 17 -12.93 4.37 32.00
CA LEU A 17 -13.85 5.31 31.35
C LEU A 17 -14.33 4.70 30.04
N SER A 18 -15.62 4.37 29.99
CA SER A 18 -16.34 4.01 28.77
C SER A 18 -16.54 5.26 27.89
N PRO A 19 -16.04 5.28 26.64
CA PRO A 19 -16.49 6.23 25.66
C PRO A 19 -17.57 5.57 24.79
N ARG A 20 -18.75 6.16 24.90
CA ARG A 20 -19.96 5.89 24.14
C ARG A 20 -19.67 5.70 22.65
N GLY A 21 -20.40 4.77 22.05
CA GLY A 21 -20.30 4.42 20.63
C GLY A 21 -20.27 5.63 19.71
N CYS A 22 -19.25 5.67 18.86
CA CYS A 22 -19.18 6.59 17.74
C CYS A 22 -20.14 6.08 16.66
N GLN A 23 -21.40 6.51 16.71
CA GLN A 23 -22.34 6.32 15.62
C GLN A 23 -21.80 7.04 14.38
N LYS A 24 -21.64 6.29 13.29
CA LYS A 24 -21.38 6.83 11.94
C LYS A 24 -22.48 7.83 11.58
N ARG A 25 -22.27 9.12 11.85
CA ARG A 25 -22.99 10.18 11.12
C ARG A 25 -22.33 10.25 9.75
N ARG A 26 -23.02 9.71 8.74
CA ARG A 26 -22.78 10.10 7.35
C ARG A 26 -23.10 11.59 7.25
N GLN A 27 -22.10 12.44 7.44
CA GLN A 27 -22.20 13.81 6.95
C GLN A 27 -21.84 13.75 5.48
N ALA A 28 -22.85 13.54 4.64
CA ALA A 28 -22.77 13.99 3.26
C ALA A 28 -22.67 15.52 3.34
N MET A 29 -21.46 16.05 3.15
CA MET A 29 -21.24 17.47 2.98
C MET A 29 -21.81 17.84 1.61
N TRP A 30 -23.12 18.10 1.57
CA TRP A 30 -23.69 18.85 0.48
C TRP A 30 -23.27 20.30 0.70
N VAL A 31 -22.22 20.74 -0.02
CA VAL A 31 -21.97 22.17 -0.20
C VAL A 31 -23.16 22.70 -1.00
N ARG A 32 -24.19 23.17 -0.30
CA ARG A 32 -25.25 23.94 -0.94
C ARG A 32 -24.64 25.28 -1.33
N PRO A 33 -24.59 25.65 -2.61
CA PRO A 33 -24.23 27.00 -2.97
C PRO A 33 -25.25 27.93 -2.32
N ARG A 34 -24.74 28.91 -1.57
CA ARG A 34 -25.54 29.93 -0.92
C ARG A 34 -26.18 30.76 -2.05
N ALA A 35 -27.43 30.46 -2.39
CA ALA A 35 -28.20 31.32 -3.29
C ALA A 35 -28.32 32.70 -2.61
N ALA A 36 -27.78 33.72 -3.26
CA ALA A 36 -27.92 35.10 -2.81
C ALA A 36 -29.41 35.44 -2.72
N ALA A 37 -29.86 35.89 -1.55
CA ALA A 37 -31.23 36.33 -1.33
C ALA A 37 -31.47 37.63 -2.11
N ALA A 38 -32.35 37.59 -3.12
CA ALA A 38 -32.88 38.78 -3.75
C ALA A 38 -33.97 39.37 -2.84
N SER A 39 -33.66 40.47 -2.15
CA SER A 39 -34.62 41.26 -1.40
C SER A 39 -35.51 42.07 -2.36
N GLY A 40 -36.82 42.05 -2.09
CA GLY A 40 -37.89 42.52 -2.97
C GLY A 40 -37.92 44.03 -3.30
N CYS A 41 -38.73 44.32 -4.32
CA CYS A 41 -38.98 45.64 -4.89
C CYS A 41 -40.39 46.14 -4.48
N PRO A 42 -40.59 47.44 -4.15
CA PRO A 42 -41.91 48.07 -4.24
C PRO A 42 -42.02 48.93 -5.52
N PRO A 43 -43.23 49.18 -6.05
CA PRO A 43 -43.39 49.79 -7.35
C PRO A 43 -43.40 51.32 -7.25
N ARG A 44 -42.76 52.02 -8.20
CA ARG A 44 -43.33 53.19 -8.91
C ARG A 44 -42.39 53.76 -9.98
N ARG A 45 -42.96 53.87 -11.19
CA ARG A 45 -42.69 54.81 -12.29
C ARG A 45 -41.43 54.62 -13.18
N ALA A 46 -41.74 54.17 -14.39
CA ALA A 46 -41.25 54.58 -15.72
C ALA A 46 -39.73 54.59 -16.04
N ALA A 47 -39.45 53.93 -17.18
CA ALA A 47 -38.30 54.09 -18.08
C ALA A 47 -36.95 53.53 -17.64
N ALA A 48 -36.64 52.32 -18.11
CA ALA A 48 -35.48 51.99 -18.96
C ALA A 48 -35.34 50.46 -18.99
N ALA A 49 -35.56 49.87 -20.17
CA ALA A 49 -35.23 48.47 -20.40
C ALA A 49 -33.70 48.32 -20.44
N LEU A 50 -33.10 47.94 -19.32
CA LEU A 50 -31.80 47.30 -19.32
C LEU A 50 -32.02 45.83 -18.98
N LEU A 51 -32.04 44.98 -20.02
CA LEU A 51 -31.80 43.56 -19.83
C LEU A 51 -30.34 43.41 -19.35
N CYS A 52 -30.14 43.40 -18.04
CA CYS A 52 -28.98 42.70 -17.48
C CYS A 52 -29.24 41.20 -17.64
N ALA A 53 -28.94 40.67 -18.82
CA ALA A 53 -28.62 39.25 -18.95
C ALA A 53 -27.33 39.03 -18.17
N ALA A 54 -27.46 38.80 -16.85
CA ALA A 54 -26.39 38.23 -16.06
C ALA A 54 -26.20 36.80 -16.57
N ALA A 55 -25.39 36.67 -17.62
CA ALA A 55 -24.80 35.40 -18.00
C ALA A 55 -23.99 34.95 -16.78
N GLY A 56 -24.60 34.13 -15.93
CA GLY A 56 -23.91 33.42 -14.88
C GLY A 56 -22.87 32.54 -15.57
N ALA A 57 -21.65 33.06 -15.69
CA ALA A 57 -20.48 32.24 -15.93
C ALA A 57 -20.39 31.29 -14.74
N ARG A 58 -20.99 30.10 -14.87
CA ARG A 58 -20.70 28.99 -13.97
C ARG A 58 -19.22 28.75 -14.14
N ALA A 59 -18.44 29.01 -13.08
CA ALA A 59 -17.10 28.49 -13.00
C ALA A 59 -17.22 26.99 -13.26
N ALA A 60 -16.62 26.52 -14.36
CA ALA A 60 -16.56 25.08 -14.62
C ALA A 60 -15.78 24.48 -13.47
N GLU A 61 -16.47 23.78 -12.56
CA GLU A 61 -15.79 22.95 -11.57
C GLU A 61 -14.98 21.92 -12.36
N ARG A 62 -13.65 21.99 -12.23
CA ARG A 62 -12.79 20.97 -12.81
C ARG A 62 -12.96 19.72 -11.97
N GLU A 63 -13.81 18.82 -12.43
CA GLU A 63 -13.92 17.49 -11.87
C GLU A 63 -12.65 16.72 -12.26
N PHE A 64 -11.77 16.47 -11.29
CA PHE A 64 -10.64 15.57 -11.48
C PHE A 64 -11.17 14.14 -11.35
N VAL A 65 -11.44 13.51 -12.51
CA VAL A 65 -11.90 12.13 -12.59
C VAL A 65 -10.70 11.22 -12.81
N TYR A 66 -10.47 10.27 -11.91
CA TYR A 66 -9.58 9.13 -12.19
C TYR A 66 -10.33 8.11 -13.03
N VAL A 67 -9.72 7.69 -14.13
CA VAL A 67 -10.19 6.58 -14.97
C VAL A 67 -9.22 5.41 -14.83
N LEU A 68 -9.73 4.18 -15.01
CA LEU A 68 -8.87 2.99 -14.96
C LEU A 68 -7.86 3.05 -16.11
N ASN A 69 -6.58 3.20 -15.76
CA ASN A 69 -5.49 3.20 -16.73
C ASN A 69 -4.92 1.79 -16.93
N HIS A 70 -4.76 1.03 -15.84
CA HIS A 70 -4.09 -0.27 -15.86
C HIS A 70 -4.73 -1.22 -14.85
N SER A 71 -5.03 -2.45 -15.26
CA SER A 71 -5.39 -3.55 -14.36
C SER A 71 -4.32 -4.64 -14.44
N TYR A 72 -3.69 -4.96 -13.31
CA TYR A 72 -2.75 -6.08 -13.23
C TYR A 72 -3.46 -7.44 -13.14
N MET A 73 -4.75 -7.44 -12.79
CA MET A 73 -5.59 -8.63 -12.85
C MET A 73 -6.15 -8.72 -14.28
N GLY A 74 -5.51 -9.50 -15.16
CA GLY A 74 -5.97 -9.71 -16.54
C GLY A 74 -6.85 -10.95 -16.70
N ASP A 75 -7.40 -11.12 -17.91
CA ASP A 75 -8.40 -12.14 -18.27
C ASP A 75 -7.82 -13.56 -18.44
N GLY A 76 -6.79 -13.92 -17.68
CA GLY A 76 -6.15 -15.24 -17.78
C GLY A 76 -5.32 -15.66 -16.58
N GLY A 77 -5.25 -14.84 -15.51
CA GLY A 77 -4.25 -15.06 -14.46
C GLY A 77 -2.83 -14.76 -14.93
N ASP A 78 -2.70 -13.87 -15.92
CA ASP A 78 -1.46 -13.36 -16.50
C ASP A 78 -0.79 -12.28 -15.64
N PHE A 79 -1.20 -12.12 -14.38
CA PHE A 79 -0.68 -11.11 -13.45
C PHE A 79 0.85 -11.01 -13.51
N PHE A 80 1.55 -12.14 -13.37
CA PHE A 80 3.02 -12.20 -13.33
C PHE A 80 3.71 -11.91 -14.67
N SER A 81 2.98 -11.83 -15.79
CA SER A 81 3.57 -11.47 -17.09
C SER A 81 3.93 -9.98 -17.19
N GLN A 82 3.46 -9.17 -16.25
CA GLN A 82 3.60 -7.72 -16.22
C GLN A 82 4.66 -7.26 -15.18
N TRP A 83 5.44 -8.21 -14.67
CA TRP A 83 6.43 -7.99 -13.63
C TRP A 83 7.73 -8.73 -13.92
N ARG A 84 8.83 -8.10 -13.52
CA ARG A 84 10.14 -8.74 -13.44
C ARG A 84 10.34 -9.34 -12.07
N PHE A 85 10.87 -10.56 -12.03
CA PHE A 85 11.30 -11.20 -10.80
C PHE A 85 12.73 -10.77 -10.50
N TRP A 86 12.93 -10.13 -9.35
CA TRP A 86 14.24 -9.77 -8.84
C TRP A 86 14.94 -11.04 -8.38
N THR A 87 16.16 -11.28 -8.85
CA THR A 87 16.98 -12.44 -8.47
C THR A 87 18.32 -12.06 -7.88
N GLU A 88 18.59 -10.75 -7.80
CA GLU A 88 19.80 -10.26 -7.18
C GLU A 88 19.71 -10.34 -5.65
N LYS A 89 20.86 -10.13 -5.02
CA LYS A 89 20.96 -10.02 -3.56
C LYS A 89 19.96 -9.00 -3.01
N ASP A 90 19.46 -9.29 -1.82
CA ASP A 90 18.55 -8.38 -1.15
C ASP A 90 19.28 -7.08 -0.78
N PRO A 91 18.86 -5.91 -1.30
CA PRO A 91 19.47 -4.63 -0.94
C PRO A 91 19.39 -4.32 0.56
N THR A 92 18.39 -4.87 1.27
CA THR A 92 18.23 -4.71 2.71
C THR A 92 19.01 -5.72 3.54
N ARG A 93 19.73 -6.65 2.86
CA ARG A 93 20.61 -7.66 3.45
C ARG A 93 19.90 -8.68 4.33
N GLY A 94 18.67 -9.07 3.98
CA GLY A 94 17.93 -10.12 4.65
C GLY A 94 18.49 -11.53 4.41
N VAL A 95 18.01 -12.49 5.22
CA VAL A 95 18.28 -13.92 5.04
C VAL A 95 17.27 -14.51 4.05
N VAL A 96 17.31 -14.02 2.81
CA VAL A 96 16.35 -14.34 1.74
C VAL A 96 17.06 -14.71 0.45
N GLU A 97 16.53 -15.71 -0.25
CA GLU A 97 16.93 -16.04 -1.61
C GLU A 97 15.77 -15.65 -2.54
N TYR A 98 15.93 -14.58 -3.32
CA TYR A 98 14.94 -14.24 -4.33
C TYR A 98 15.14 -15.07 -5.58
N VAL A 99 14.10 -15.78 -6.00
CA VAL A 99 14.16 -16.71 -7.13
C VAL A 99 13.45 -16.16 -8.36
N ASP A 100 13.86 -16.64 -9.54
CA ASP A 100 13.22 -16.31 -10.81
C ASP A 100 11.78 -16.86 -10.90
N SER A 101 11.03 -16.42 -11.91
CA SER A 101 9.63 -16.80 -12.13
C SER A 101 9.44 -18.31 -12.33
N ALA A 102 10.31 -18.98 -13.09
CA ALA A 102 10.19 -20.41 -13.35
C ALA A 102 10.40 -21.23 -12.07
N THR A 103 11.42 -20.86 -11.28
CA THR A 103 11.73 -21.45 -9.98
C THR A 103 10.60 -21.18 -8.97
N ALA A 104 10.05 -19.97 -8.96
CA ALA A 104 8.93 -19.59 -8.08
C ALA A 104 7.66 -20.39 -8.39
N VAL A 105 7.34 -20.58 -9.67
CA VAL A 105 6.20 -21.40 -10.12
C VAL A 105 6.43 -22.87 -9.77
N ALA A 106 7.59 -23.42 -10.12
CA ALA A 106 7.94 -24.82 -9.87
C ALA A 106 7.94 -25.16 -8.37
N SER A 107 8.34 -24.20 -7.53
CA SER A 107 8.39 -24.35 -6.07
C SER A 107 7.08 -23.93 -5.38
N GLY A 108 6.05 -23.54 -6.13
CA GLY A 108 4.74 -23.14 -5.58
C GLY A 108 4.74 -21.86 -4.75
N LEU A 109 5.76 -21.00 -4.92
CA LEU A 109 5.85 -19.69 -4.25
C LEU A 109 4.84 -18.71 -4.83
N VAL A 110 4.58 -18.81 -6.13
CA VAL A 110 3.64 -17.95 -6.83
C VAL A 110 2.56 -18.74 -7.56
N ARG A 111 1.35 -18.18 -7.61
CA ARG A 111 0.25 -18.68 -8.42
C ARG A 111 -0.70 -17.54 -8.74
N ALA A 112 -1.06 -17.40 -10.01
CA ALA A 112 -2.07 -16.45 -10.43
C ALA A 112 -3.25 -17.18 -11.06
N THR A 113 -4.44 -16.66 -10.81
CA THR A 113 -5.71 -17.05 -11.45
C THR A 113 -6.41 -15.77 -11.87
N ARG A 114 -7.54 -15.87 -12.56
CA ARG A 114 -8.34 -14.69 -12.94
C ARG A 114 -8.75 -13.82 -11.74
N ASN A 115 -9.00 -14.44 -10.58
CA ASN A 115 -9.63 -13.74 -9.45
C ASN A 115 -8.68 -13.55 -8.26
N ALA A 116 -7.56 -14.27 -8.21
CA ALA A 116 -6.67 -14.26 -7.07
C ALA A 116 -5.22 -14.48 -7.48
N VAL A 117 -4.33 -13.78 -6.80
CA VAL A 117 -2.88 -13.92 -6.90
C VAL A 117 -2.35 -14.33 -5.53
N ARG A 118 -1.52 -15.35 -5.50
CA ARG A 118 -0.77 -15.77 -4.33
C ARG A 118 0.71 -15.54 -4.59
N MET A 119 1.34 -14.85 -3.66
CA MET A 119 2.79 -14.77 -3.51
C MET A 119 3.13 -15.23 -2.10
N GLY A 120 4.16 -16.05 -1.97
CA GLY A 120 4.56 -16.61 -0.69
C GLY A 120 6.04 -16.97 -0.67
N VAL A 121 6.42 -17.64 0.41
CA VAL A 121 7.80 -18.06 0.69
C VAL A 121 7.88 -19.57 0.86
N ASP A 122 9.09 -20.11 0.79
CA ASP A 122 9.33 -21.51 1.14
C ASP A 122 9.00 -21.74 2.62
N THR A 123 8.05 -22.63 2.87
CA THR A 123 7.58 -23.01 4.22
C THR A 123 7.87 -24.48 4.54
N THR A 124 8.53 -25.21 3.63
CA THR A 124 8.73 -26.66 3.73
C THR A 124 10.18 -27.00 4.01
N THR A 125 11.12 -26.25 3.44
CA THR A 125 12.55 -26.45 3.66
C THR A 125 12.91 -26.05 5.09
N LYS A 126 13.46 -27.01 5.82
CA LYS A 126 14.03 -26.82 7.16
C LYS A 126 15.53 -26.72 7.04
N TRP A 127 16.10 -25.75 7.75
CA TRP A 127 17.55 -25.66 7.90
C TRP A 127 17.99 -26.27 9.22
N ASP A 128 19.15 -26.91 9.19
CA ASP A 128 19.81 -27.34 10.42
C ASP A 128 20.25 -26.10 11.20
N PRO A 129 19.84 -25.92 12.47
CA PRO A 129 20.27 -24.81 13.31
C PRO A 129 21.79 -24.62 13.37
N VAL A 130 22.55 -25.71 13.24
CA VAL A 130 24.02 -25.67 13.26
C VAL A 130 24.56 -25.07 11.96
N SER A 131 23.97 -25.40 10.80
CA SER A 131 24.42 -24.91 9.50
C SER A 131 24.11 -23.42 9.29
N VAL A 132 23.27 -22.84 10.14
CA VAL A 132 22.82 -21.43 10.03
C VAL A 132 23.24 -20.59 11.24
N ALA A 133 24.00 -21.17 12.16
CA ALA A 133 24.52 -20.46 13.32
C ALA A 133 25.44 -19.33 12.85
N GLY A 134 25.04 -18.08 13.12
CA GLY A 134 25.79 -16.88 12.74
C GLY A 134 25.49 -16.33 11.35
N VAL A 135 24.59 -16.95 10.58
CA VAL A 135 24.08 -16.41 9.32
C VAL A 135 23.21 -15.19 9.63
N ARG A 136 23.60 -14.02 9.14
CA ARG A 136 22.89 -12.75 9.27
C ARG A 136 22.32 -12.29 7.94
N THR A 137 22.92 -12.72 6.84
CA THR A 137 22.47 -12.40 5.48
C THR A 137 22.58 -13.65 4.59
N ALA A 138 21.86 -13.67 3.46
CA ALA A 138 21.96 -14.76 2.49
C ALA A 138 23.38 -14.95 1.92
N GLU A 139 24.21 -13.90 1.97
CA GLU A 139 25.59 -13.95 1.49
C GLU A 139 26.57 -14.64 2.44
N ASP A 140 26.21 -14.84 3.71
CA ASP A 140 27.11 -15.42 4.71
C ASP A 140 27.39 -16.91 4.45
N ALA A 141 26.52 -17.62 3.72
CA ALA A 141 26.74 -19.02 3.35
C ALA A 141 26.03 -19.40 2.03
N PRO A 142 26.64 -20.21 1.15
CA PRO A 142 25.96 -20.73 -0.04
C PRO A 142 24.71 -21.53 0.32
N GLY A 143 23.57 -21.21 -0.31
CA GLY A 143 22.28 -21.82 0.03
C GLY A 143 21.65 -21.25 1.31
N ALA A 144 22.24 -20.21 1.91
CA ALA A 144 21.55 -19.37 2.87
C ALA A 144 20.60 -18.42 2.13
N GLY A 145 19.35 -18.48 2.55
CA GLY A 145 18.24 -17.59 2.25
C GLY A 145 16.94 -18.41 2.26
N ARG A 146 15.91 -18.00 3.00
CA ARG A 146 14.59 -18.60 2.77
C ARG A 146 14.12 -18.16 1.38
N ARG A 147 13.81 -19.11 0.49
CA ARG A 147 13.33 -18.78 -0.85
C ARG A 147 12.06 -17.94 -0.79
N SER A 148 12.06 -16.83 -1.51
CA SER A 148 10.98 -15.84 -1.57
C SER A 148 10.93 -15.23 -2.97
N VAL A 149 10.00 -14.32 -3.18
CA VAL A 149 9.88 -13.55 -4.42
C VAL A 149 9.85 -12.06 -4.13
N ARG A 150 10.53 -11.29 -4.98
CA ARG A 150 10.38 -9.85 -5.11
C ARG A 150 10.07 -9.58 -6.56
N ILE A 151 8.96 -8.89 -6.82
CA ILE A 151 8.54 -8.55 -8.17
C ILE A 151 8.54 -7.03 -8.34
N GLN A 152 8.82 -6.56 -9.55
CA GLN A 152 8.84 -5.16 -9.91
C GLN A 152 8.04 -4.97 -11.19
N SER A 153 7.15 -3.97 -11.24
CA SER A 153 6.30 -3.77 -12.40
C SER A 153 7.14 -3.38 -13.61
N ASP A 154 6.75 -3.84 -14.80
CA ASP A 154 7.34 -3.35 -16.04
C ASP A 154 6.95 -1.89 -16.33
N ALA A 155 5.73 -1.54 -15.96
CA ALA A 155 5.24 -0.17 -16.04
C ALA A 155 5.84 0.71 -14.93
N THR A 156 6.09 1.98 -15.28
CA THR A 156 6.48 3.05 -14.35
C THR A 156 5.44 4.16 -14.40
N TYR A 157 5.28 4.88 -13.29
CA TYR A 157 4.23 5.89 -13.15
C TYR A 157 4.78 7.14 -12.46
N ASN A 158 4.52 8.30 -13.06
CA ASN A 158 4.89 9.61 -12.48
C ASN A 158 3.75 10.24 -11.65
N SER A 159 2.53 9.73 -11.79
CA SER A 159 1.36 10.13 -11.02
C SER A 159 0.25 9.09 -11.20
N GLY A 160 -0.68 9.02 -10.26
CA GLY A 160 -1.83 8.13 -10.35
C GLY A 160 -2.54 7.91 -9.03
N LEU A 161 -3.63 7.15 -9.08
CA LEU A 161 -4.25 6.53 -7.93
C LEU A 161 -3.98 5.03 -8.00
N PHE A 162 -3.27 4.51 -7.00
CA PHE A 162 -2.93 3.09 -6.92
C PHE A 162 -3.84 2.43 -5.89
N VAL A 163 -4.56 1.39 -6.31
CA VAL A 163 -5.49 0.65 -5.46
C VAL A 163 -5.04 -0.79 -5.40
N LEU A 164 -4.70 -1.24 -4.20
CA LEU A 164 -4.39 -2.63 -3.90
C LEU A 164 -5.47 -3.20 -2.98
N SER A 165 -6.08 -4.32 -3.39
CA SER A 165 -6.98 -5.11 -2.56
C SER A 165 -6.27 -6.39 -2.15
N LEU A 166 -6.22 -6.67 -0.84
CA LEU A 166 -5.52 -7.83 -0.28
C LEU A 166 -6.44 -8.63 0.61
N ASP A 167 -6.41 -9.95 0.43
CA ASP A 167 -7.06 -10.89 1.35
C ASP A 167 -6.14 -11.27 2.53
N HIS A 168 -4.82 -11.21 2.35
CA HIS A 168 -3.83 -11.63 3.34
C HIS A 168 -2.46 -10.96 3.12
N LEU A 169 -1.75 -10.67 4.21
CA LEU A 169 -0.36 -10.20 4.22
C LEU A 169 0.54 -11.24 4.90
N PRO A 170 1.83 -11.38 4.51
CA PRO A 170 2.75 -12.27 5.21
C PRO A 170 2.84 -11.95 6.71
N THR A 171 2.97 -13.00 7.53
CA THR A 171 3.10 -12.88 8.99
C THR A 171 4.08 -13.93 9.51
N GLY A 172 4.64 -13.68 10.69
CA GLY A 172 5.55 -14.59 11.39
C GLY A 172 6.90 -13.95 11.73
N CYS A 173 7.54 -14.39 12.81
CA CYS A 173 8.82 -13.82 13.23
C CYS A 173 9.91 -13.96 12.15
N GLY A 174 10.72 -12.92 12.00
CA GLY A 174 11.75 -12.80 10.98
C GLY A 174 11.22 -12.42 9.60
N THR A 175 9.91 -12.15 9.44
CA THR A 175 9.35 -11.68 8.16
C THR A 175 9.37 -10.16 8.06
N TRP A 176 9.67 -9.66 6.87
CA TRP A 176 9.59 -8.24 6.51
C TRP A 176 8.89 -8.09 5.15
N PRO A 177 7.54 -8.14 5.09
CA PRO A 177 6.82 -7.88 3.86
C PRO A 177 6.75 -6.38 3.52
N ALA A 178 6.80 -6.07 2.22
CA ALA A 178 6.60 -4.72 1.72
C ALA A 178 5.77 -4.69 0.43
N PHE A 179 4.86 -3.72 0.33
CA PHE A 179 4.27 -3.22 -0.91
C PHE A 179 4.57 -1.73 -0.98
N TRP A 180 5.38 -1.36 -1.95
CA TRP A 180 6.04 -0.07 -2.00
C TRP A 180 6.27 0.36 -3.44
N MET A 181 6.60 1.63 -3.61
CA MET A 181 6.94 2.22 -4.90
C MET A 181 8.25 2.98 -4.75
N TYR A 182 9.09 2.96 -5.79
CA TYR A 182 10.29 3.76 -5.83
C TYR A 182 10.58 4.24 -7.25
N GLY A 183 11.37 5.31 -7.34
CA GLY A 183 11.83 5.84 -8.62
C GLY A 183 13.33 5.62 -8.82
N GLU A 184 13.69 5.16 -10.00
CA GLU A 184 15.07 5.16 -10.50
C GLU A 184 15.09 5.29 -12.02
N ASP A 185 16.18 5.82 -12.56
CA ASP A 185 16.50 5.75 -13.98
C ASP A 185 18.02 5.61 -14.17
N ARG A 186 18.48 5.53 -15.43
CA ARG A 186 19.90 5.32 -15.76
C ARG A 186 20.84 6.43 -15.24
N SER A 187 20.31 7.63 -15.03
CA SER A 187 21.02 8.82 -14.55
C SER A 187 20.77 9.11 -13.07
N HIS A 188 19.70 8.56 -12.49
CA HIS A 188 19.26 8.82 -11.13
C HIS A 188 19.00 7.49 -10.44
N MET A 189 20.02 6.96 -9.78
CA MET A 189 19.86 5.78 -8.95
C MET A 189 19.00 6.11 -7.72
N TRP A 190 18.30 5.11 -7.20
CA TRP A 190 17.70 5.20 -5.88
C TRP A 190 18.73 5.74 -4.86
N PRO A 191 18.35 6.65 -3.94
CA PRO A 191 17.00 7.12 -3.62
C PRO A 191 16.61 8.44 -4.30
N THR A 192 17.26 8.82 -5.41
CA THR A 192 17.15 10.19 -5.97
C THR A 192 15.72 10.63 -6.27
N TRP A 193 14.86 9.72 -6.75
CA TRP A 193 13.45 10.00 -7.04
C TRP A 193 12.48 9.65 -5.90
N GLY A 194 13.02 9.23 -4.76
CA GLY A 194 12.27 8.86 -3.58
C GLY A 194 11.70 7.44 -3.61
N GLU A 195 11.12 7.11 -2.46
CA GLU A 195 10.52 5.82 -2.12
C GLU A 195 9.27 6.08 -1.29
N TYR A 196 8.23 5.28 -1.51
CA TYR A 196 6.96 5.33 -0.83
C TYR A 196 6.55 3.93 -0.38
N ASP A 197 6.71 3.67 0.92
CA ASP A 197 6.30 2.43 1.57
C ASP A 197 4.81 2.49 1.93
N ILE A 198 3.98 1.77 1.17
CA ILE A 198 2.52 1.82 1.33
C ILE A 198 2.08 0.80 2.39
N ILE A 199 2.67 -0.39 2.35
CA ILE A 199 2.53 -1.43 3.38
C ILE A 199 3.92 -1.93 3.69
N GLU A 200 4.33 -1.84 4.95
CA GLU A 200 5.61 -2.36 5.41
C GLU A 200 5.52 -2.73 6.90
N GLY A 201 6.22 -3.77 7.32
CA GLY A 201 6.36 -4.11 8.73
C GLY A 201 7.37 -5.22 8.96
N VAL A 202 7.95 -5.26 10.16
CA VAL A 202 8.87 -6.32 10.61
C VAL A 202 8.26 -7.10 11.77
N HIS A 203 8.57 -8.39 11.85
CA HIS A 203 8.05 -9.30 12.87
C HIS A 203 9.14 -10.15 13.54
#